data_AF-A0A8S4G0R1-F1
#
_entry.id   AF-A0A8S4G0R1-F1
#
_cell.length_a   1.000
_cell.length_b   1.000
_cell.length_c   1.000
_cell.angle_alpha   90.00
_cell.angle_beta   90.00
_cell.angle_gamma   90.00
#
_symmetry.space_group_name_H-M   'P 1'
#
loop_
_entity.id
_entity.type
_entity.pdbx_description
1 polymer ?
#
loop_
_entity_poly.entity_id
_entity_poly.type
_entity_poly.pdbx_seq_one_letter_code
_entity_poly.pdbx_strand_id
1 'polypeptide(L)'
;MFCLSIVFVVIAISKVVPIGSTECECGRPSSALSMRIVGGRQAEPHSFPWTVAITKNHRMHCGGALITDRHVLSAGHCFQWDNFKSMEVLLGLHEMYEREDVQKRSISNVVIHEDFTSTSVRDENDIAIATLSAPVEFRDTISTICLPKPGMITLLFV
;
A
#
# COMPACT_ATOMS: atom_id res chain seq x y z
N MET A 1 20.23 -4.24 -8.08
CA MET A 1 21.53 -4.08 -8.76
C MET A 1 22.50 -5.03 -8.06
N PHE A 2 22.86 -6.22 -8.52
CA PHE A 2 22.69 -6.99 -9.75
C PHE A 2 22.40 -8.44 -9.34
N CYS A 3 21.48 -9.15 -10.00
CA CYS A 3 21.51 -10.61 -10.02
C CYS A 3 21.84 -11.01 -11.46
N LEU A 4 23.13 -11.10 -11.74
CA LEU A 4 23.66 -11.53 -13.04
C LEU A 4 24.77 -12.53 -12.74
N SER A 5 24.45 -13.81 -12.93
CA SER A 5 25.39 -14.84 -13.38
C SER A 5 24.56 -16.04 -13.82
N ILE A 6 24.26 -16.05 -15.13
CA ILE A 6 23.74 -17.23 -15.83
C ILE A 6 24.93 -18.15 -16.06
N VAL A 7 24.94 -19.32 -15.41
CA VAL A 7 25.72 -20.46 -15.87
C VAL A 7 24.73 -21.42 -16.50
N PHE A 8 24.76 -21.49 -17.84
CA PHE A 8 24.08 -22.53 -18.60
C PHE A 8 24.78 -23.86 -18.31
N VAL A 9 24.12 -24.73 -17.53
CA VAL A 9 24.41 -26.16 -17.56
C VAL A 9 23.20 -26.82 -18.22
N VAL A 10 23.40 -27.21 -19.48
CA VAL A 10 22.47 -28.03 -20.24
C VAL A 10 22.56 -29.45 -19.68
N ILE A 11 21.61 -29.85 -18.84
CA ILE A 11 21.38 -31.26 -18.49
C ILE A 11 19.91 -31.59 -18.73
N ALA A 12 19.73 -32.69 -19.45
CA ALA A 12 18.51 -33.14 -20.07
C ALA A 12 17.49 -33.71 -19.08
N ILE A 13 16.23 -33.73 -19.53
CA ILE A 13 15.08 -34.49 -19.05
C ILE A 13 14.58 -34.16 -17.63
N SER A 14 13.71 -33.16 -17.55
CA SER A 14 12.50 -33.20 -16.72
C SER A 14 11.57 -32.11 -17.22
N LYS A 15 10.27 -32.36 -17.09
CA LYS A 15 9.17 -31.48 -17.53
C LYS A 15 9.57 -30.01 -17.44
N VAL A 16 9.31 -29.24 -18.50
CA VAL A 16 9.24 -27.78 -18.40
C VAL A 16 8.17 -27.51 -17.34
N VAL A 17 8.61 -27.35 -16.10
CA VAL A 17 7.82 -26.68 -15.08
C VAL A 17 7.73 -25.28 -15.64
N PRO A 18 6.53 -24.79 -16.03
CA PRO A 18 6.42 -23.38 -16.29
C PRO A 18 6.85 -22.75 -14.97
N ILE A 19 7.99 -22.05 -14.97
CA ILE A 19 8.30 -21.11 -13.92
C ILE A 19 7.13 -20.15 -14.02
N GLY A 20 6.12 -20.41 -13.20
CA GLY A 20 4.98 -19.52 -13.08
C GLY A 20 5.61 -18.17 -12.85
N SER A 21 5.35 -17.25 -13.78
CA SER A 21 5.44 -15.85 -13.43
C SER A 21 4.58 -15.73 -12.17
N THR A 22 5.21 -15.66 -11.00
CA THR A 22 4.57 -15.04 -9.85
C THR A 22 4.41 -13.59 -10.27
N GLU A 23 3.38 -13.32 -11.07
CA GLU A 23 2.79 -12.00 -11.11
C GLU A 23 2.51 -11.67 -9.65
N CYS A 24 3.04 -10.55 -9.18
CA CYS A 24 2.59 -9.97 -7.93
C CYS A 24 1.12 -9.62 -8.13
N GLU A 25 0.23 -10.55 -7.80
CA GLU A 25 -1.21 -10.32 -7.90
C GLU A 25 -1.58 -9.16 -6.96
N CYS A 26 -2.23 -8.14 -7.51
CA CYS A 26 -2.67 -6.96 -6.80
C CYS A 26 -4.21 -6.87 -6.82
N GLY A 27 -4.79 -6.07 -5.93
CA GLY A 27 -6.20 -5.71 -5.95
C GLY A 27 -7.17 -6.87 -5.72
N ARG A 28 -6.72 -7.94 -5.05
CA ARG A 28 -7.58 -9.06 -4.66
C ARG A 28 -8.04 -8.90 -3.21
N PRO A 29 -9.32 -8.55 -2.96
CA PRO A 29 -9.86 -8.54 -1.61
C PRO A 29 -9.90 -9.98 -1.07
N SER A 30 -9.74 -10.15 0.23
CA SER A 30 -9.76 -11.49 0.86
C SER A 30 -11.17 -12.06 1.04
N SER A 31 -12.21 -11.25 0.80
CA SER A 31 -13.61 -11.66 0.80
C SER A 31 -14.41 -11.04 -0.35
N ALA A 32 -15.55 -11.65 -0.69
CA ALA A 32 -16.42 -11.16 -1.74
C ALA A 32 -17.05 -9.81 -1.36
N LEU A 33 -16.66 -8.74 -2.07
CA LEU A 33 -17.09 -7.39 -1.78
C LEU A 33 -18.58 -7.17 -2.09
N SER A 34 -19.31 -6.62 -1.12
CA SER A 34 -20.59 -5.96 -1.36
C SER A 34 -20.31 -4.48 -1.62
N MET A 35 -20.52 -4.02 -2.85
CA MET A 35 -20.33 -2.61 -3.24
C MET A 35 -21.43 -1.72 -2.64
N ARG A 36 -21.21 -1.15 -1.46
CA ARG A 36 -22.00 -0.02 -0.98
C ARG A 36 -21.25 0.79 0.08
N ILE A 37 -20.91 2.04 -0.26
CA ILE A 37 -20.55 3.06 0.72
C ILE A 37 -21.47 4.26 0.51
N VAL A 38 -22.62 4.23 1.20
CA VAL A 38 -23.33 5.38 1.78
C VAL A 38 -23.91 4.85 3.10
N GLY A 39 -23.41 5.32 4.24
CA GLY A 39 -23.72 4.76 5.58
C GLY A 39 -22.99 3.44 5.88
N GLY A 40 -21.69 3.39 5.62
CA GLY A 40 -20.87 2.16 5.65
C GLY A 40 -20.99 1.32 6.94
N ARG A 41 -20.52 0.08 6.85
CA ARG A 41 -20.41 -0.87 7.98
C ARG A 41 -18.96 -1.20 8.25
N GLN A 42 -18.68 -1.72 9.45
CA GLN A 42 -17.37 -2.30 9.76
C GLN A 42 -17.00 -3.31 8.67
N ALA A 43 -15.76 -3.22 8.18
CA ALA A 43 -15.24 -4.15 7.19
C ALA A 43 -15.08 -5.54 7.83
N GLU A 44 -15.20 -6.59 7.03
CA GLU A 44 -14.75 -7.91 7.51
C GLU A 44 -13.24 -7.85 7.76
N PRO A 45 -12.73 -8.51 8.81
CA PRO A 45 -11.31 -8.51 9.14
C PRO A 45 -10.44 -8.79 7.91
N HIS A 46 -9.53 -7.85 7.62
CA HIS A 46 -8.56 -7.94 6.54
C HIS A 46 -9.13 -8.10 5.12
N SER A 47 -10.41 -7.74 4.90
CA SER A 47 -11.06 -7.75 3.57
C SER A 47 -10.38 -6.84 2.54
N PHE A 48 -9.66 -5.82 3.01
CA PHE A 48 -8.87 -4.88 2.20
C PHE A 48 -7.39 -4.92 2.63
N PRO A 49 -6.63 -5.94 2.19
CA PRO A 49 -5.27 -6.21 2.68
C PRO A 49 -4.22 -5.14 2.27
N TRP A 50 -4.57 -4.21 1.39
CA TRP A 50 -3.73 -3.06 1.02
C TRP A 50 -3.92 -1.84 1.91
N THR A 51 -4.95 -1.82 2.76
CA THR A 51 -5.22 -0.69 3.64
C THR A 51 -4.11 -0.55 4.67
N VAL A 52 -3.59 0.67 4.83
CA VAL A 52 -2.60 0.99 5.86
C VAL A 52 -3.06 2.14 6.74
N ALA A 53 -2.64 2.11 7.99
CA ALA A 53 -2.82 3.23 8.92
C ALA A 53 -1.50 3.99 9.07
N ILE A 54 -1.51 5.27 8.73
CA ILE A 54 -0.41 6.19 9.00
C ILE A 54 -0.69 6.83 10.35
N THR A 55 0.22 6.62 11.29
CA THR A 55 0.10 7.15 12.64
C THR A 55 1.18 8.18 12.93
N LYS A 56 0.86 9.18 13.73
CA LYS A 56 1.77 10.21 14.20
C LYS A 56 1.68 10.28 15.72
N ASN A 57 2.82 10.18 16.40
CA ASN A 57 2.84 10.09 17.87
C ASN A 57 1.86 9.01 18.40
N HIS A 58 1.85 7.85 17.73
CA HIS A 58 0.98 6.69 18.00
C HIS A 58 -0.53 6.88 17.85
N ARG A 59 -0.99 8.04 17.35
CA ARG A 59 -2.40 8.32 17.02
C ARG A 59 -2.65 8.19 15.52
N MET A 60 -3.86 7.78 15.14
CA MET A 60 -4.28 7.76 13.74
C MET A 60 -4.16 9.16 13.13
N HIS A 61 -3.49 9.26 11.98
CA HIS A 61 -3.27 10.50 11.25
C HIS A 61 -3.94 10.46 9.89
N CYS A 62 -3.61 9.45 9.08
CA CYS A 62 -4.17 9.26 7.73
C CYS A 62 -4.29 7.78 7.38
N GLY A 63 -5.12 7.49 6.36
CA GLY A 63 -5.11 6.21 5.67
C GLY A 63 -4.12 6.20 4.50
N GLY A 64 -3.97 5.03 3.90
CA GLY A 64 -3.24 4.86 2.64
C GLY A 64 -3.44 3.48 2.04
N ALA A 65 -2.88 3.27 0.86
CA ALA A 65 -2.90 2.00 0.17
C ALA A 65 -1.48 1.52 -0.17
N LEU A 66 -1.17 0.27 0.14
CA LEU A 66 0.07 -0.37 -0.25
C LEU A 66 0.04 -0.67 -1.76
N ILE A 67 0.96 -0.09 -2.53
CA ILE A 67 1.02 -0.26 -4.00
C ILE A 67 2.22 -1.11 -4.45
N THR A 68 3.19 -1.35 -3.57
CA THR A 68 4.32 -2.28 -3.74
C THR A 68 4.72 -2.82 -2.36
N ASP A 69 5.74 -3.67 -2.27
CA ASP A 69 6.29 -4.10 -0.96
C ASP A 69 6.93 -2.96 -0.13
N ARG A 70 7.12 -1.75 -0.69
CA ARG A 70 7.81 -0.64 -0.02
C ARG A 70 7.18 0.74 -0.20
N HIS A 71 6.09 0.84 -0.96
CA HIS A 71 5.50 2.14 -1.29
C HIS A 71 4.02 2.17 -0.90
N VAL A 72 3.64 3.24 -0.21
CA VAL A 72 2.27 3.55 0.19
C VAL A 72 1.82 4.78 -0.57
N LEU A 73 0.68 4.66 -1.24
CA LEU A 73 -0.06 5.77 -1.80
C LEU A 73 -0.96 6.39 -0.73
N SER A 74 -0.93 7.71 -0.60
CA SER A 74 -1.81 8.46 0.30
C SER A 74 -2.02 9.87 -0.26
N ALA A 75 -2.60 10.76 0.54
CA ALA A 75 -2.84 12.15 0.18
C ALA A 75 -1.61 13.02 0.46
N GLY A 76 -1.44 14.11 -0.30
CA GLY A 76 -0.38 15.09 -0.09
C GLY A 76 -0.54 15.85 1.21
N HIS A 77 -1.77 16.23 1.55
CA HIS A 77 -2.11 16.95 2.78
C HIS A 77 -1.70 16.17 4.05
N CYS A 78 -1.62 14.83 3.97
CA CYS A 78 -1.17 13.99 5.09
C CYS A 78 0.29 14.27 5.48
N PHE A 79 1.12 14.81 4.58
CA PHE A 79 2.55 15.00 4.80
C PHE A 79 3.01 16.45 4.68
N GLN A 80 2.28 17.31 3.95
CA GLN A 80 2.73 18.66 3.59
C GLN A 80 3.22 19.51 4.78
N TRP A 81 2.53 19.44 5.92
CA TRP A 81 2.83 20.28 7.09
C TRP A 81 3.47 19.52 8.24
N ASP A 82 3.76 18.25 8.05
CA ASP A 82 4.23 17.37 9.11
C ASP A 82 5.58 16.73 8.79
N ASN A 83 6.39 16.55 9.83
CA ASN A 83 7.63 15.80 9.70
C ASN A 83 7.34 14.30 9.65
N PHE A 84 7.39 13.70 8.45
CA PHE A 84 7.15 12.27 8.26
C PHE A 84 8.05 11.36 9.11
N LYS A 85 9.19 11.85 9.63
CA LYS A 85 10.06 11.07 10.51
C LYS A 85 9.43 10.72 11.86
N SER A 86 8.38 11.43 12.29
CA SER A 86 7.59 11.09 13.49
C SER A 86 6.39 10.19 13.18
N MET A 87 6.28 9.72 11.93
CA MET A 87 5.18 8.88 11.48
C MET A 87 5.59 7.41 11.35
N GLU A 88 4.63 6.53 11.60
CA GLU A 88 4.74 5.09 11.43
C GLU A 88 3.57 4.58 10.57
N VAL A 89 3.86 3.66 9.67
CA VAL A 89 2.87 2.93 8.87
C VAL A 89 2.61 1.58 9.52
N LEU A 90 1.35 1.30 9.82
CA LEU A 90 0.87 0.01 10.32
C LEU A 90 0.15 -0.73 9.19
N LEU A 91 0.51 -2.00 8.97
CA LEU A 91 -0.06 -2.87 7.94
C LEU A 91 -0.63 -4.15 8.56
N GLY A 92 -1.69 -4.68 7.95
CA GLY A 92 -2.40 -5.85 8.44
C GLY A 92 -3.27 -5.56 9.68
N LEU A 93 -3.56 -4.29 9.93
CA LEU A 93 -4.39 -3.82 11.04
C LEU A 93 -5.87 -3.93 10.69
N HIS A 94 -6.69 -4.47 11.59
CA HIS A 94 -8.15 -4.42 11.50
C HIS A 94 -8.73 -3.40 12.49
N GLU A 95 -8.32 -3.49 13.76
CA GLU A 95 -8.74 -2.57 14.82
C GLU A 95 -7.55 -1.73 15.31
N MET A 96 -7.73 -0.41 15.44
CA MET A 96 -6.64 0.54 15.75
C MET A 96 -5.87 0.26 17.06
N TYR A 97 -6.54 -0.41 18.01
CA TYR A 97 -6.01 -0.71 19.33
C TYR A 97 -5.43 -2.13 19.44
N GLU A 98 -5.66 -3.00 18.46
CA GLU A 98 -5.16 -4.38 18.43
C GLU A 98 -3.94 -4.46 17.51
N ARG A 99 -2.73 -4.48 18.09
CA ARG A 99 -1.46 -4.34 17.34
C ARG A 99 -0.52 -5.54 17.48
N GLU A 100 -1.04 -6.71 17.82
CA GLU A 100 -0.25 -7.91 18.11
C GLU A 100 0.35 -8.53 16.83
N ASP A 101 -0.41 -8.53 15.72
CA ASP A 101 -0.01 -9.17 14.44
C ASP A 101 0.25 -8.18 13.30
N VAL A 102 0.58 -6.92 13.61
CA VAL A 102 0.79 -5.87 12.61
C VAL A 102 2.24 -5.69 12.23
N GLN A 103 2.50 -5.43 10.95
CA GLN A 103 3.82 -4.95 10.53
C GLN A 103 3.89 -3.44 10.68
N LYS A 104 4.97 -2.97 11.31
CA LYS A 104 5.25 -1.54 11.48
C LYS A 104 6.44 -1.14 10.63
N ARG A 105 6.34 -0.02 9.93
CA ARG A 105 7.44 0.57 9.15
C ARG A 105 7.51 2.07 9.36
N SER A 106 8.71 2.58 9.57
CA SER A 106 8.96 4.02 9.50
C SER A 106 8.98 4.49 8.03
N ILE A 107 8.79 5.78 7.81
CA ILE A 107 8.87 6.39 6.48
C ILE A 107 10.30 6.90 6.24
N SER A 108 10.92 6.48 5.13
CA SER A 108 12.27 6.92 4.74
C SER A 108 12.25 8.13 3.80
N ASN A 109 11.20 8.25 2.99
CA ASN A 109 11.02 9.36 2.06
C ASN A 109 9.54 9.59 1.77
N VAL A 110 9.18 10.83 1.41
CA VAL A 110 7.86 11.17 0.89
C VAL A 110 8.03 12.02 -0.35
N VAL A 111 7.30 11.69 -1.41
CA VAL A 111 7.17 12.52 -2.61
C VAL A 111 5.72 12.98 -2.70
N ILE A 112 5.48 14.27 -2.49
CA ILE A 112 4.19 14.92 -2.71
C ILE A 112 4.14 15.36 -4.17
N HIS A 113 2.96 15.32 -4.79
CA HIS A 113 2.78 15.85 -6.14
C HIS A 113 3.28 17.29 -6.25
N GLU A 114 4.06 17.60 -7.30
CA GLU A 114 4.70 18.92 -7.46
C GLU A 114 3.71 20.07 -7.55
N ASP A 115 2.57 19.83 -8.21
CA ASP A 115 1.46 20.78 -8.31
C ASP A 115 0.43 20.68 -7.16
N PHE A 116 0.79 20.05 -6.03
CA PHE A 116 -0.09 20.02 -4.87
C PHE A 116 -0.36 21.44 -4.37
N THR A 117 -1.64 21.81 -4.28
CA THR A 117 -2.05 23.08 -3.68
C THR A 117 -3.17 22.85 -2.68
N SER A 118 -3.13 23.61 -1.58
CA SER A 118 -4.13 23.53 -0.52
C SER A 118 -4.65 24.92 -0.19
N THR A 119 -5.97 25.03 -0.16
CA THR A 119 -6.70 26.25 0.18
C THR A 119 -7.69 25.95 1.30
N SER A 120 -8.28 26.99 1.90
CA SER A 120 -9.28 26.81 2.97
C SER A 120 -10.53 26.03 2.54
N VAL A 121 -10.74 25.81 1.23
CA VAL A 121 -11.95 25.17 0.68
C VAL A 121 -11.67 23.92 -0.13
N ARG A 122 -10.42 23.68 -0.55
CA ARG A 122 -10.07 22.58 -1.46
C ARG A 122 -8.58 22.28 -1.46
N ASP A 123 -8.28 20.99 -1.61
CA ASP A 123 -6.97 20.45 -1.98
C ASP A 123 -6.98 20.01 -3.45
N GLU A 124 -5.96 20.40 -4.21
CA GLU A 124 -5.76 20.03 -5.62
C GLU A 124 -4.49 19.20 -5.75
N ASN A 125 -4.52 18.18 -6.63
CA ASN A 125 -3.43 17.22 -6.81
C ASN A 125 -2.98 16.58 -5.49
N ASP A 126 -3.96 16.26 -4.64
CA ASP A 126 -3.76 15.76 -3.28
C ASP A 126 -3.34 14.28 -3.26
N ILE A 127 -2.10 14.05 -3.68
CA ILE A 127 -1.53 12.71 -3.81
C ILE A 127 -0.05 12.73 -3.40
N ALA A 128 0.36 11.70 -2.68
CA ALA A 128 1.74 11.49 -2.27
C ALA A 128 2.09 10.00 -2.23
N ILE A 129 3.37 9.71 -2.44
CA ILE A 129 3.95 8.38 -2.26
C ILE A 129 4.93 8.41 -1.10
N ALA A 130 4.63 7.65 -0.06
CA ALA A 130 5.52 7.40 1.06
C ALA A 130 6.34 6.12 0.82
N THR A 131 7.67 6.24 0.91
CA THR A 131 8.59 5.10 0.84
C THR A 131 8.88 4.58 2.24
N LEU A 132 8.63 3.29 2.47
CA LEU A 132 8.90 2.62 3.74
C LEU A 132 10.41 2.42 3.95
N SER A 133 10.85 2.40 5.20
CA SER A 133 12.27 2.19 5.56
C SER A 133 12.80 0.80 5.18
N ALA A 134 11.92 -0.19 5.10
CA ALA A 134 12.21 -1.55 4.66
C ALA A 134 10.97 -2.17 3.99
N PRO A 135 11.15 -3.18 3.11
CA PRO A 135 10.03 -3.94 2.56
C PRO A 135 9.12 -4.51 3.64
N VAL A 136 7.85 -4.69 3.29
CA VAL A 136 6.87 -5.46 4.07
C VAL A 136 6.82 -6.89 3.56
N GLU A 137 6.54 -7.82 4.46
CA GLU A 137 6.31 -9.21 4.09
C GLU A 137 4.83 -9.36 3.70
N PHE A 138 4.55 -9.87 2.50
CA PHE A 138 3.16 -10.17 2.12
C PHE A 138 2.59 -11.33 2.94
N ARG A 139 1.31 -11.21 3.28
CA ARG A 139 0.52 -12.18 4.04
C ARG A 139 -0.92 -12.14 3.53
N ASP A 140 -1.77 -13.05 4.00
CA ASP A 140 -3.21 -13.02 3.67
C ASP A 140 -3.88 -11.70 4.12
N THR A 141 -3.27 -11.01 5.10
CA THR A 141 -3.72 -9.73 5.64
C THR A 141 -2.99 -8.51 5.06
N ILE A 142 -1.95 -8.72 4.24
CA ILE A 142 -1.09 -7.66 3.69
C ILE A 142 -0.77 -7.97 2.22
N SER A 143 -1.36 -7.21 1.31
CA SER A 143 -1.10 -7.31 -0.13
C SER A 143 -1.26 -5.95 -0.81
N THR A 144 -0.98 -5.86 -2.11
CA THR A 144 -0.97 -4.58 -2.83
C THR A 144 -2.29 -4.32 -3.55
N ILE A 145 -2.65 -3.05 -3.73
CA ILE A 145 -3.72 -2.63 -4.65
C ILE A 145 -3.13 -2.39 -6.05
N CYS A 146 -3.90 -2.68 -7.10
CA CYS A 146 -3.51 -2.32 -8.45
C CYS A 146 -3.71 -0.83 -8.70
N LEU A 147 -2.78 -0.22 -9.44
CA LEU A 147 -2.98 1.13 -9.97
C LEU A 147 -3.84 1.09 -11.24
N PRO A 148 -4.71 2.08 -11.46
CA PRO A 148 -5.44 2.19 -12.72
C PRO A 148 -4.47 2.46 -13.88
N LYS A 149 -4.86 2.07 -15.08
CA LYS A 149 -4.19 2.52 -16.30
C LYS A 149 -4.30 4.05 -16.43
N PRO A 150 -3.27 4.73 -16.96
CA PRO A 150 -3.35 6.16 -17.22
C PRO A 150 -4.61 6.54 -18.00
N GLY A 151 -5.30 7.60 -17.56
CA GLY A 151 -6.53 8.10 -18.20
C GLY A 151 -7.83 7.39 -17.80
N MET A 152 -7.78 6.38 -16.93
CA MET A 152 -8.99 5.75 -16.40
C MET A 152 -9.48 6.49 -15.15
N ILE A 153 -10.74 6.94 -15.16
CA ILE A 153 -11.40 7.48 -13.98
C ILE A 153 -11.88 6.31 -13.12
N THR A 154 -11.10 5.96 -12.10
CA THR A 154 -11.51 5.01 -11.06
C THR A 154 -11.66 5.79 -9.75
N LEU A 155 -12.82 5.66 -9.09
CA LEU A 155 -13.00 6.14 -7.72
C LEU A 155 -12.20 5.21 -6.80
N LEU A 156 -10.93 5.53 -6.55
CA LEU A 156 -10.18 4.96 -5.44
C LEU A 156 -10.71 5.62 -4.16
N PHE A 157 -11.61 4.93 -3.46
CA PHE A 157 -11.95 5.29 -2.10
C PHE A 157 -10.81 4.76 -1.21
N VAL A 158 -10.01 5.69 -0.68
CA VAL A 158 -9.09 5.46 0.44
C VAL A 158 -9.83 5.80 1.73
#